data_AF-A0A536CY06-F1
#
_entry.id   AF-A0A536CY06-F1
#
_cell.length_a   1.000
_cell.length_b   1.000
_cell.length_c   1.000
_cell.angle_alpha   90.00
_cell.angle_beta   90.00
_cell.angle_gamma   90.00
#
_symmetry.space_group_name_H-M   'P 1'
#
loop_
_entity.id
_entity.type
_entity.pdbx_description
1 polymer ?
#
loop_
_entity_poly.entity_id
_entity_poly.type
_entity_poly.pdbx_seq_one_letter_code
_entity_poly.pdbx_strand_id
1 'polypeptide(L)'
;MVIRDLHFTHPRHAEMSRAMVFINELFGETANYRTLGEELSLASRAGFDLVRVHQIDISHYLRTLDAWRQNLRDNLVKLEALVGAEDVRRFDLYLRVSTRALRSETMTVEVTVFEKRR
;
A
#
# COMPACT_ATOMS: atom_id res chain seq x y z
N MET A 1 7.81 2.61 2.49
CA MET A 1 7.12 1.89 1.42
C MET A 1 7.82 2.25 0.13
N VAL A 2 7.91 1.33 -0.83
CA VAL A 2 8.72 1.56 -2.02
C VAL A 2 7.96 2.46 -3.01
N ILE A 3 8.50 3.66 -3.22
CA ILE A 3 8.22 4.51 -4.37
C ILE A 3 9.40 4.31 -5.29
N ARG A 4 9.22 3.61 -6.41
CA ARG A 4 10.32 3.16 -7.26
C ARG A 4 11.17 4.33 -7.72
N ASP A 5 10.51 5.38 -8.18
CA ASP A 5 11.17 6.58 -8.69
C ASP A 5 11.93 7.31 -7.59
N LEU A 6 11.51 7.23 -6.33
CA LEU A 6 12.23 7.84 -5.20
C LEU A 6 13.39 6.95 -4.72
N HIS A 7 13.13 5.67 -4.47
CA HIS A 7 14.05 4.75 -3.79
C HIS A 7 15.12 4.16 -4.72
N PHE A 8 14.91 4.18 -6.03
CA PHE A 8 15.92 3.70 -6.99
C PHE A 8 16.63 4.82 -7.76
N THR A 9 16.19 6.08 -7.65
CA THR A 9 16.82 7.19 -8.39
C THR A 9 17.35 8.32 -7.52
N HIS A 10 16.87 8.49 -6.29
CA HIS A 10 17.27 9.62 -5.43
C HIS A 10 18.19 9.17 -4.28
N PRO A 11 19.46 9.65 -4.21
CA PRO A 11 20.45 9.18 -3.21
C PRO A 11 19.98 9.29 -1.76
N ARG A 12 19.21 10.34 -1.43
CA ARG A 12 18.68 10.58 -0.09
C ARG A 12 17.61 9.57 0.36
N HIS A 13 17.02 8.84 -0.57
CA HIS A 13 15.91 7.92 -0.32
C HIS A 13 16.21 6.49 -0.77
N ALA A 14 17.47 6.22 -1.12
CA ALA A 14 17.93 4.91 -1.57
C ALA A 14 17.87 3.83 -0.48
N GLU A 15 17.97 4.23 0.79
CA GLU A 15 17.89 3.30 1.91
C GLU A 15 16.45 2.90 2.23
N MET A 16 16.15 1.61 2.06
CA MET A 16 14.89 1.01 2.47
C MET A 16 15.00 0.41 3.87
N SER A 17 14.01 0.66 4.72
CA SER A 17 13.94 -0.06 5.99
C SER A 17 13.63 -1.54 5.75
N ARG A 18 14.03 -2.43 6.68
CA ARG A 18 13.74 -3.88 6.59
C ARG A 18 12.25 -4.18 6.39
N ALA A 19 11.38 -3.37 6.99
CA ALA A 19 9.94 -3.46 6.82
C ALA A 19 9.48 -3.17 5.38
N MET A 20 10.14 -2.23 4.70
CA MET A 20 9.84 -1.90 3.31
C MET A 20 10.34 -2.97 2.35
N VAL A 21 11.54 -3.51 2.61
CA VAL A 21 12.10 -4.64 1.85
C VAL A 21 11.16 -5.85 1.93
N PHE A 22 10.75 -6.23 3.15
CA PHE A 22 9.81 -7.33 3.37
C PHE A 22 8.49 -7.16 2.60
N ILE A 23 7.89 -5.96 2.65
CA ILE A 23 6.65 -5.69 1.89
C ILE A 23 6.92 -5.80 0.38
N ASN A 24 8.04 -5.26 -0.11
CA ASN A 24 8.36 -5.29 -1.52
C ASN A 24 8.55 -6.72 -2.05
N GLU A 25 9.26 -7.56 -1.31
CA GLU A 25 9.43 -8.99 -1.61
C GLU A 25 8.09 -9.73 -1.68
N LEU A 26 7.16 -9.43 -0.76
CA LEU A 26 5.84 -10.06 -0.72
C LEU A 26 5.02 -9.78 -1.99
N PHE A 27 5.23 -8.62 -2.63
CA PHE A 27 4.58 -8.25 -3.89
C PHE A 27 5.48 -8.48 -5.12
N GLY A 28 6.52 -9.32 -5.00
CA GLY A 28 7.42 -9.65 -6.11
C GLY A 28 8.11 -8.43 -6.71
N GLU A 29 8.42 -7.43 -5.87
CA GLU A 29 9.07 -6.17 -6.25
C GLU A 29 8.29 -5.29 -7.24
N THR A 30 7.01 -5.58 -7.42
CA THR A 30 6.12 -4.81 -8.31
C THR A 30 5.37 -3.68 -7.61
N ALA A 31 5.41 -3.65 -6.26
CA ALA A 31 4.73 -2.62 -5.49
C ALA A 31 5.36 -1.25 -5.77
N ASN A 32 4.53 -0.31 -6.23
CA ASN A 32 4.95 1.07 -6.45
C ASN A 32 3.86 2.03 -6.00
N TYR A 33 4.15 2.80 -4.97
CA TYR A 33 3.31 3.93 -4.58
C TYR A 33 3.73 5.15 -5.40
N ARG A 34 2.77 6.00 -5.72
CA ARG A 34 3.00 7.29 -6.36
C ARG A 34 2.49 8.40 -5.48
N THR A 35 3.10 9.57 -5.62
CA THR A 35 2.49 10.78 -5.08
C THR A 35 1.23 11.13 -5.88
N LEU A 36 0.27 11.80 -5.24
CA LEU A 36 -0.90 12.31 -5.95
C LEU A 36 -0.48 13.23 -7.12
N GLY A 37 0.54 14.06 -6.94
CA GLY A 37 1.04 14.96 -7.99
C GLY A 37 1.54 14.23 -9.24
N GLU A 38 2.24 13.10 -9.08
CA GLU A 38 2.68 12.26 -10.20
C GLU A 38 1.50 11.64 -10.94
N GLU A 39 0.51 11.12 -10.21
CA GLU A 39 -0.70 10.52 -10.79
C GLU A 39 -1.49 11.57 -11.61
N LEU A 40 -1.71 12.77 -11.04
CA LEU A 40 -2.38 13.87 -11.73
C LEU A 40 -1.61 14.32 -12.99
N SER A 41 -0.28 14.37 -12.91
CA SER A 41 0.57 14.74 -14.05
C SER A 41 0.53 13.69 -15.16
N LEU A 42 0.46 12.41 -14.82
CA LEU A 42 0.31 11.32 -15.78
C LEU A 42 -1.05 11.37 -16.48
N ALA A 43 -2.14 11.53 -15.74
CA ALA A 43 -3.48 11.64 -16.30
C ALA A 43 -3.63 12.84 -17.24
N SER A 44 -3.13 14.01 -16.84
CA SER A 44 -3.15 15.23 -17.66
C SER A 44 -2.40 15.04 -18.98
N ARG A 45 -1.19 14.45 -18.95
CA ARG A 45 -0.42 14.13 -20.17
C ARG A 45 -1.13 13.13 -21.09
N ALA A 46 -1.96 12.26 -20.52
CA ALA A 46 -2.78 11.32 -21.28
C ALA A 46 -4.09 11.93 -21.83
N GLY A 47 -4.31 13.24 -21.66
CA GLY A 47 -5.47 13.95 -22.20
C GLY A 47 -6.72 13.84 -21.31
N PHE A 48 -6.56 13.56 -20.02
CA PHE A 48 -7.64 13.53 -19.06
C PHE A 48 -7.68 14.80 -18.21
N ASP A 49 -8.89 15.27 -17.94
CA ASP A 49 -9.15 16.35 -17.00
C ASP A 49 -9.58 15.78 -15.65
N LEU A 50 -8.98 16.32 -14.58
CA LEU A 50 -9.35 16.00 -13.21
C LEU A 50 -10.72 16.61 -12.89
N VAL A 51 -11.67 15.76 -12.51
CA VAL A 51 -13.01 16.17 -12.09
C VAL A 51 -13.09 16.27 -10.56
N ARG A 52 -12.50 15.29 -9.86
CA ARG A 52 -12.60 15.19 -8.40
C ARG A 52 -11.43 14.43 -7.80
N VAL A 53 -11.00 14.88 -6.62
CA VAL A 53 -10.18 14.09 -5.69
C VAL A 53 -11.02 13.86 -4.44
N HIS A 54 -11.19 12.60 -4.05
CA HIS A 54 -11.82 12.23 -2.79
C HIS A 54 -10.79 11.49 -1.92
N GLN A 55 -10.36 12.14 -0.85
CA GLN A 55 -9.46 11.52 0.12
C GLN A 55 -10.26 10.61 1.06
N ILE A 56 -9.84 9.36 1.19
CA ILE A 56 -10.37 8.42 2.17
C ILE A 56 -9.60 8.64 3.48
N ASP A 57 -10.33 8.81 4.57
CA ASP A 57 -9.73 8.87 5.90
C ASP A 57 -8.97 7.57 6.21
N ILE A 58 -7.71 7.70 6.62
CA ILE A 58 -6.81 6.56 6.85
C ILE A 58 -7.33 5.62 7.94
N SER A 59 -8.15 6.12 8.87
CA SER A 59 -8.81 5.31 9.91
C SER A 59 -9.70 4.22 9.32
N HIS A 60 -10.29 4.43 8.13
CA HIS A 60 -11.05 3.40 7.45
C HIS A 60 -10.16 2.23 7.03
N TYR A 61 -8.96 2.52 6.52
CA TYR A 61 -8.01 1.49 6.12
C TYR A 61 -7.44 0.75 7.35
N LEU A 62 -7.16 1.48 8.44
CA LEU A 62 -6.73 0.89 9.71
C LEU A 62 -7.79 -0.07 10.26
N ARG A 63 -9.07 0.30 10.23
CA ARG A 63 -10.18 -0.57 10.63
C ARG A 63 -10.25 -1.84 9.77
N THR A 64 -9.99 -1.74 8.47
CA THR A 64 -9.92 -2.90 7.58
C THR A 64 -8.79 -3.85 7.98
N LEU A 65 -7.59 -3.32 8.24
CA LEU A 65 -6.45 -4.15 8.67
C LEU A 65 -6.72 -4.82 10.03
N ASP A 66 -7.33 -4.12 10.98
CA ASP A 66 -7.69 -4.71 12.27
C ASP A 66 -8.71 -5.84 12.10
N ALA A 67 -9.73 -5.65 11.24
CA ALA A 67 -10.70 -6.70 10.92
C ALA A 67 -10.03 -7.92 10.26
N TRP A 68 -9.09 -7.72 9.33
CA TRP A 68 -8.35 -8.82 8.70
C TRP A 68 -7.47 -9.58 9.71
N ARG A 69 -6.82 -8.87 10.63
CA ARG A 69 -6.03 -9.51 11.69
C ARG A 69 -6.89 -10.30 12.67
N GLN A 70 -8.07 -9.79 13.00
CA GLN A 70 -9.01 -10.52 13.84
C GLN A 70 -9.48 -11.80 13.13
N ASN A 71 -9.90 -11.69 11.87
CA ASN A 71 -10.33 -12.84 11.08
C ASN A 71 -9.22 -13.90 10.89
N LEU A 72 -7.97 -13.47 10.73
CA LEU A 72 -6.81 -14.37 10.67
C LEU A 72 -6.66 -15.20 11.95
N ARG A 73 -6.85 -14.56 13.13
CA ARG A 73 -6.78 -15.23 14.44
C ARG A 73 -7.94 -16.20 14.63
N ASP A 74 -9.15 -15.77 14.30
CA ASP A 74 -10.36 -16.59 14.47
C ASP A 74 -10.34 -17.84 13.58
N ASN A 75 -9.58 -17.81 12.49
CA ASN A 75 -9.48 -18.91 11.52
C ASN A 75 -8.08 -19.54 11.47
N LEU A 76 -7.24 -19.36 12.50
CA LEU A 76 -5.82 -19.71 12.47
C LEU A 76 -5.60 -21.17 12.02
N VAL A 77 -6.21 -22.14 12.70
CA VAL A 77 -6.05 -23.58 12.42
C VAL A 77 -6.45 -23.91 10.98
N LYS A 78 -7.56 -23.34 10.51
CA LYS A 78 -8.05 -23.56 9.14
C LYS A 78 -7.09 -23.00 8.11
N LEU A 79 -6.55 -21.81 8.34
CA LEU A 79 -5.62 -21.15 7.43
C LEU A 79 -4.27 -21.85 7.41
N GLU A 80 -3.74 -22.26 8.57
CA GLU A 80 -2.51 -23.04 8.65
C GLU A 80 -2.63 -24.39 7.93
N ALA A 81 -3.79 -25.03 7.97
CA ALA A 81 -4.05 -26.26 7.21
C ALA A 81 -4.11 -26.03 5.69
N LEU A 82 -4.50 -24.83 5.24
CA LEU A 82 -4.66 -24.50 3.82
C LEU A 82 -3.37 -24.03 3.15
N VAL A 83 -2.60 -23.18 3.83
CA VAL A 83 -1.41 -22.52 3.26
C VAL A 83 -0.13 -22.78 4.06
N GLY A 84 -0.22 -23.46 5.20
CA GLY A 84 0.91 -23.69 6.09
C GLY A 84 1.13 -22.56 7.09
N ALA A 85 1.75 -22.92 8.21
CA ALA A 85 1.98 -21.99 9.33
C ALA A 85 2.97 -20.86 8.99
N GLU A 86 3.88 -21.07 8.03
CA GLU A 86 4.81 -20.02 7.60
C GLU A 86 4.10 -18.88 6.88
N ASP A 87 3.25 -19.19 5.91
CA ASP A 87 2.52 -18.17 5.13
C ASP A 87 1.55 -17.38 6.01
N VAL A 88 0.88 -18.04 6.96
CA VAL A 88 0.05 -17.37 7.97
C VAL A 88 0.87 -16.40 8.82
N ARG A 89 2.06 -16.79 9.28
CA ARG A 89 2.97 -15.91 10.04
C ARG A 89 3.46 -14.73 9.21
N ARG A 90 3.83 -14.97 7.95
CA ARG A 90 4.25 -13.92 7.01
C ARG A 90 3.11 -12.94 6.77
N PHE A 91 1.88 -13.42 6.61
CA PHE A 91 0.70 -12.58 6.43
C PHE A 91 0.37 -11.75 7.68
N ASP A 92 0.42 -12.31 8.90
CA ASP A 92 0.26 -11.49 10.12
C ASP A 92 1.34 -10.41 10.23
N LEU A 93 2.59 -10.75 9.91
CA LEU A 93 3.69 -9.79 9.90
C LEU A 93 3.41 -8.65 8.90
N TYR A 94 2.95 -8.98 7.69
CA TYR A 94 2.52 -8.00 6.70
C TYR A 94 1.45 -7.06 7.25
N LEU A 95 0.38 -7.59 7.86
CA LEU A 95 -0.69 -6.75 8.42
C LEU A 95 -0.18 -5.83 9.54
N ARG A 96 0.73 -6.31 10.39
CA ARG A 96 1.36 -5.51 11.45
C ARG A 96 2.23 -4.39 10.89
N VAL A 97 3.08 -4.70 9.91
CA VAL A 97 3.96 -3.70 9.29
C VAL A 97 3.15 -2.66 8.54
N SER A 98 2.14 -3.07 7.77
CA SER A 98 1.21 -2.15 7.08
C SER A 98 0.48 -1.23 8.06
N THR A 99 0.00 -1.76 9.18
CA THR A 99 -0.65 -0.95 10.23
C THR A 99 0.30 0.12 10.77
N ARG A 100 1.55 -0.25 11.05
CA ARG A 100 2.57 0.72 11.51
C ARG A 100 2.87 1.79 10.46
N ALA A 101 2.99 1.40 9.19
CA ALA A 101 3.27 2.32 8.09
C ALA A 101 2.13 3.32 7.86
N LEU A 102 0.87 2.89 8.00
CA LEU A 102 -0.27 3.80 7.85
C LEU A 102 -0.44 4.74 9.05
N ARG A 103 -0.03 4.32 10.25
CA ARG A 103 -0.04 5.18 11.45
C ARG A 103 1.06 6.24 11.48
N SER A 104 2.09 6.14 10.64
CA SER A 104 3.15 7.16 10.57
C SER A 104 2.77 8.40 9.76
N GLU A 105 1.50 8.54 9.36
CA GLU A 105 0.92 9.69 8.60
C GLU A 105 1.58 10.01 7.25
N THR A 106 2.55 9.21 6.80
CA THR A 106 3.23 9.38 5.52
C THR A 106 2.44 8.86 4.32
N MET A 107 1.23 8.36 4.54
CA MET A 107 0.44 7.65 3.54
C MET A 107 -0.99 8.14 3.53
N THR A 108 -1.50 8.33 2.32
CA THR A 108 -2.87 8.72 2.05
C THR A 108 -3.50 7.74 1.06
N VAL A 109 -4.83 7.78 0.98
CA VAL A 109 -5.60 7.02 0.01
C VAL A 109 -6.56 7.96 -0.67
N GLU A 110 -6.39 8.15 -1.96
CA GLU A 110 -7.22 9.01 -2.78
C GLU A 110 -7.98 8.21 -3.84
N VAL A 111 -9.22 8.61 -4.07
CA VAL A 111 -10.00 8.24 -5.26
C VAL A 111 -10.02 9.46 -6.17
N THR A 112 -9.36 9.35 -7.31
CA THR A 112 -9.31 10.38 -8.35
C THR A 112 -10.31 10.03 -9.46
N VAL A 113 -11.07 11.04 -9.90
CA VAL A 113 -12.05 10.91 -10.99
C VAL A 113 -11.61 11.80 -12.13
N PHE A 114 -11.50 11.21 -13.31
CA PHE A 114 -11.04 11.86 -14.51
C PHE A 114 -12.05 11.72 -15.65
N GLU A 115 -12.11 12.72 -16.52
CA GLU A 115 -12.86 12.68 -17.77
C GLU A 115 -11.93 12.88 -18.95
N LYS A 116 -12.21 12.19 -20.06
CA LYS A 116 -11.37 12.28 -21.27
C LYS A 116 -11.74 13.56 -22.04
N ARG A 117 -10.74 14.39 -22.38
CA ARG A 117 -10.94 15.52 -23.28
C ARG A 117 -11.47 15.01 -24.62
N ARG A 118 -12.56 15.62 -25.08
CA ARG A 118 -13.08 15.39 -26.44
C ARG A 118 -12.20 16.08 -27.47
#